data_AF-A0A212FD49-F1
#
_entry.id   AF-A0A212FD49-F1
#
_cell.length_a   1.000
_cell.length_b   1.000
_cell.length_c   1.000
_cell.angle_alpha   90.00
_cell.angle_beta   90.00
_cell.angle_gamma   90.00
#
_symmetry.space_group_name_H-M   'P 1'
#
loop_
_entity.id
_entity.type
_entity.pdbx_description
1 polymer ?
#
loop_
_entity_poly.entity_id
_entity_poly.type
_entity_poly.pdbx_seq_one_letter_code
_entity_poly.pdbx_strand_id
1 'polypeptide(L)'
;MSKPEFDSDGFQIVKSKNSVKSKVIVPTKDFKKQDIKIDIEKSRRRIEIAIEELKESQYLKDIVQKTTDQQLCKAADEMHFKAKTYYNYLHYSRKYKEINAEFKGGKDG
;
A
#
# COMPACT_ATOMS: atom_id res chain seq x y z
N MET A 1 41.92 23.35 -20.15
CA MET A 1 40.49 23.32 -19.77
C MET A 1 40.21 21.91 -19.25
N SER A 2 39.85 21.75 -17.97
CA SER A 2 39.51 20.44 -17.38
C SER A 2 38.16 19.94 -17.92
N LYS A 3 38.01 18.62 -18.04
CA LYS A 3 36.75 18.01 -18.51
C LYS A 3 35.65 18.21 -17.45
N PRO A 4 34.39 18.46 -17.85
CA PRO A 4 33.26 18.55 -16.93
C PRO A 4 32.93 17.19 -16.31
N GLU A 5 32.68 17.17 -15.01
CA GLU A 5 32.23 15.99 -14.26
C GLU A 5 30.70 16.00 -14.16
N PHE A 6 30.08 14.81 -14.25
CA PHE A 6 28.62 14.62 -14.23
C PHE A 6 28.24 13.64 -13.11
N ASP A 7 27.06 13.82 -12.50
CA ASP A 7 26.52 12.93 -11.48
C ASP A 7 25.85 11.67 -12.06
N SER A 8 25.34 10.79 -11.19
CA SER A 8 24.66 9.54 -11.56
C SER A 8 23.41 9.75 -12.42
N ASP A 9 22.82 10.93 -12.34
CA ASP A 9 21.57 11.27 -13.00
C ASP A 9 21.82 12.07 -14.30
N GLY A 10 23.10 12.28 -14.65
CA GLY A 10 23.55 12.93 -15.88
C GLY A 10 23.64 14.46 -15.80
N PHE A 11 23.56 15.05 -14.60
CA PHE A 11 23.70 16.49 -14.42
C PHE A 11 25.15 16.90 -14.20
N GLN A 12 25.56 18.02 -14.81
CA GLN A 12 26.92 18.53 -14.68
C GLN A 12 27.16 19.10 -13.28
N ILE A 13 28.19 18.61 -12.61
CA ILE A 13 28.59 19.07 -11.27
C ILE A 13 29.25 20.44 -11.41
N VAL A 14 28.56 21.47 -10.92
CA VAL A 14 29.08 22.84 -10.86
C VAL A 14 29.54 23.17 -9.45
N LYS A 15 30.72 23.82 -9.32
CA LYS A 15 31.19 24.32 -8.02
C LYS A 15 30.36 25.55 -7.63
N SER A 16 29.79 25.55 -6.44
CA SER A 16 29.11 26.73 -5.88
C SER A 16 30.10 27.90 -5.80
N LYS A 17 29.73 29.06 -6.34
CA LYS A 17 30.50 30.30 -6.12
C LYS A 17 30.33 30.72 -4.66
N ASN A 18 31.42 31.15 -4.01
CA ASN A 18 31.43 31.65 -2.64
C ASN A 18 30.27 32.63 -2.42
N SER A 19 29.41 32.32 -1.46
CA SER A 19 28.24 33.13 -1.15
C SER A 19 28.69 34.52 -0.72
N VAL A 20 28.41 35.53 -1.53
CA VAL A 20 28.42 36.91 -1.04
C VAL A 20 27.32 36.97 0.01
N LYS A 21 27.68 37.28 1.27
CA LYS A 21 26.73 37.44 2.38
C LYS A 21 25.89 38.72 2.19
N SER A 22 25.11 38.81 1.11
CA SER A 22 24.04 39.80 1.08
C SER A 22 22.93 39.28 1.98
N LYS A 23 22.58 40.04 3.03
CA LYS A 23 21.35 39.77 3.78
C LYS A 23 20.20 39.90 2.79
N VAL A 24 19.63 38.77 2.37
CA VAL A 24 18.38 38.76 1.63
C VAL A 24 17.31 39.27 2.61
N ILE A 25 16.90 40.52 2.46
CA ILE A 25 15.79 41.09 3.22
C ILE A 25 14.52 40.53 2.58
N VAL A 26 14.05 39.41 3.12
CA VAL A 26 12.74 38.86 2.76
C VAL A 26 11.69 39.79 3.39
N PRO A 27 10.78 40.39 2.60
CA PRO A 27 9.69 41.18 3.18
C PRO A 27 8.81 40.26 4.03
N THR A 28 8.96 40.35 5.35
CA THR A 28 8.01 39.75 6.29
C THR A 28 6.74 40.58 6.22
N LYS A 29 5.81 40.17 5.36
CA LYS A 29 4.44 40.66 5.45
C LYS A 29 3.90 40.15 6.78
N ASP A 30 3.59 41.07 7.68
CA ASP A 30 2.85 40.75 8.90
C ASP A 30 1.47 40.23 8.47
N PHE A 31 1.32 38.90 8.41
CA PHE A 31 0.03 38.27 8.19
C PHE A 31 -0.81 38.55 9.44
N LYS A 32 -1.63 39.60 9.37
CA LYS A 32 -2.66 39.83 10.38
C LYS A 32 -3.58 38.61 10.38
N LYS A 33 -3.54 37.85 11.47
CA LYS A 33 -4.48 36.76 11.72
C LYS A 33 -5.87 37.39 11.68
N GLN A 34 -6.62 37.10 10.62
CA GLN A 34 -8.02 37.48 10.56
C GLN A 34 -8.76 36.51 11.47
N ASP A 35 -9.32 37.02 12.56
CA ASP A 35 -10.28 36.27 13.37
C ASP A 35 -11.59 36.19 12.58
N ILE A 36 -11.62 35.25 11.63
CA ILE A 36 -12.82 34.95 10.86
C ILE A 36 -13.81 34.34 11.86
N LYS A 37 -14.94 35.01 12.08
CA LYS A 37 -16.09 34.43 12.78
C LYS A 37 -16.61 33.26 11.95
N ILE A 38 -16.17 32.04 12.28
CA ILE A 38 -16.63 30.82 11.62
C ILE A 38 -18.07 30.56 12.10
N ASP A 39 -19.00 30.52 11.16
CA ASP A 39 -20.36 30.06 11.41
C ASP A 39 -20.35 28.53 11.57
N ILE A 40 -20.41 28.08 12.82
CA ILE A 40 -20.33 26.66 13.21
C ILE A 40 -21.50 25.89 12.59
N GLU A 41 -22.71 26.46 12.60
CA GLU A 41 -23.92 25.80 12.11
C GLU A 41 -23.83 25.58 10.60
N LYS A 42 -23.40 26.61 9.86
CA LYS A 42 -23.19 26.53 8.42
C LYS A 42 -22.10 25.52 8.05
N SER A 43 -21.04 25.46 8.86
CA SER A 43 -19.94 24.52 8.65
C SER A 43 -20.40 23.08 8.89
N ARG A 44 -21.20 22.84 9.94
CA ARG A 44 -21.80 21.52 10.23
C ARG A 44 -22.65 21.03 9.06
N ARG A 45 -23.55 21.88 8.54
CA ARG A 45 -24.39 21.53 7.38
C ARG A 45 -23.58 21.18 6.14
N ARG A 46 -22.49 21.91 5.88
CA ARG A 46 -21.60 21.59 4.74
C ARG A 46 -20.92 20.24 4.89
N ILE A 47 -20.49 19.90 6.10
CA ILE A 47 -19.89 18.60 6.39
C ILE A 47 -20.93 17.49 6.20
N GLU A 48 -22.14 17.66 6.74
CA GLU A 48 -23.22 16.69 6.60
C GLU A 48 -23.56 16.44 5.11
N ILE A 49 -23.70 17.50 4.32
CA ILE A 49 -23.96 17.39 2.87
C ILE A 49 -22.82 16.65 2.16
N ALA A 50 -21.57 17.03 2.43
CA ALA A 50 -20.41 16.38 1.81
C ALA A 50 -20.30 14.88 2.16
N ILE A 51 -20.71 14.50 3.39
CA ILE A 51 -20.77 13.09 3.80
C ILE A 51 -21.82 12.33 2.99
N GLU A 52 -23.02 12.89 2.83
CA GLU A 52 -24.08 12.25 2.03
C GLU A 52 -23.68 12.13 0.56
N GLU A 53 -23.10 13.17 -0.04
CA GLU A 53 -22.55 13.12 -1.40
C GLU A 53 -21.47 12.05 -1.54
N LEU A 54 -20.58 11.92 -0.57
CA LEU A 54 -19.52 10.91 -0.57
C LEU A 54 -20.09 9.49 -0.47
N LYS A 55 -21.13 9.28 0.33
CA LYS A 55 -21.81 7.97 0.45
C LYS A 55 -22.44 7.54 -0.87
N GLU A 56 -23.04 8.47 -1.61
CA GLU A 56 -23.67 8.18 -2.89
C GLU A 56 -22.67 8.10 -4.05
N SER A 57 -21.47 8.63 -3.86
CA SER A 57 -20.42 8.71 -4.88
C SER A 57 -20.03 7.35 -5.44
N GLN A 58 -19.75 7.33 -6.74
CA GLN A 58 -19.27 6.12 -7.42
C GLN A 58 -17.91 5.66 -6.87
N TYR A 59 -17.05 6.60 -6.48
CA TYR A 59 -15.74 6.32 -5.89
C TYR A 59 -15.83 5.41 -4.66
N LEU A 60 -16.73 5.74 -3.72
CA LEU A 60 -16.90 4.94 -2.51
C LEU A 60 -17.45 3.55 -2.85
N LYS A 61 -18.44 3.46 -3.74
CA LYS A 61 -19.03 2.19 -4.18
C LYS A 61 -17.98 1.27 -4.82
N ASP A 62 -17.16 1.80 -5.71
CA ASP A 62 -16.11 1.06 -6.40
C ASP A 62 -15.06 0.51 -5.43
N ILE A 63 -14.68 1.29 -4.41
CA ILE A 63 -13.71 0.85 -3.39
C ILE A 63 -14.30 -0.27 -2.52
N VAL A 64 -15.55 -0.12 -2.09
CA VAL A 64 -16.23 -1.13 -1.27
C VAL A 64 -16.38 -2.44 -2.05
N GLN A 65 -16.78 -2.39 -3.32
CA GLN A 65 -16.84 -3.59 -4.17
C GLN A 65 -15.46 -4.23 -4.35
N LYS A 66 -14.44 -3.45 -4.72
CA LYS A 66 -13.07 -3.98 -4.92
C LYS A 66 -12.51 -4.66 -3.68
N THR A 67 -12.73 -4.08 -2.50
CA THR A 67 -12.25 -4.66 -1.24
C THR A 67 -13.03 -5.93 -0.87
N THR A 68 -14.34 -5.95 -1.10
CA THR A 68 -15.18 -7.13 -0.86
C THR A 68 -14.79 -8.28 -1.79
N ASP A 69 -14.65 -8.01 -3.09
CA ASP A 69 -14.23 -9.01 -4.08
C ASP A 69 -12.83 -9.57 -3.78
N GLN A 70 -11.90 -8.71 -3.36
CA GLN A 70 -10.57 -9.15 -2.97
C GLN A 70 -10.59 -10.05 -1.73
N GLN A 71 -11.44 -9.76 -0.75
CA GLN A 71 -11.61 -10.60 0.44
C GLN A 71 -12.25 -11.95 0.10
N LEU A 72 -13.26 -11.96 -0.76
CA LEU A 72 -13.91 -13.19 -1.22
C LEU A 72 -12.93 -14.08 -2.01
N CYS A 73 -12.13 -13.49 -2.89
CA CYS A 73 -11.09 -14.19 -3.65
C CYS A 73 -10.06 -14.84 -2.72
N LYS A 74 -9.55 -14.09 -1.73
CA LYS A 74 -8.62 -14.62 -0.71
C LYS A 74 -9.23 -15.77 0.09
N ALA A 75 -10.48 -15.62 0.54
CA ALA A 75 -11.17 -16.67 1.29
C ALA A 75 -11.36 -17.95 0.47
N ALA A 76 -11.66 -17.82 -0.82
CA ALA A 76 -11.78 -18.94 -1.74
C ALA A 76 -10.44 -19.67 -1.93
N ASP A 77 -9.35 -18.93 -2.13
CA ASP A 77 -8.00 -19.49 -2.27
C ASP A 77 -7.55 -20.24 -1.00
N GLU A 78 -7.79 -19.65 0.17
CA GLU A 78 -7.48 -20.29 1.46
C GLU A 78 -8.28 -21.59 1.65
N MET A 79 -9.57 -21.59 1.29
CA MET A 79 -10.41 -22.79 1.36
C MET A 79 -9.91 -23.87 0.40
N HIS A 80 -9.55 -23.50 -0.83
CA HIS A 80 -8.96 -24.44 -1.80
C HIS A 80 -7.65 -25.05 -1.30
N PHE A 81 -6.76 -24.23 -0.73
CA PHE A 81 -5.49 -24.70 -0.18
C PHE A 81 -5.71 -25.69 0.97
N LYS A 82 -6.61 -25.36 1.92
CA LYS A 82 -6.95 -26.24 3.05
C LYS A 82 -7.58 -27.55 2.58
N ALA A 83 -8.52 -27.49 1.64
CA ALA A 83 -9.17 -28.68 1.08
C ALA A 83 -8.16 -29.62 0.41
N LYS A 84 -7.27 -29.08 -0.42
CA LYS A 84 -6.21 -29.85 -1.09
C LYS A 84 -5.26 -30.50 -0.08
N THR A 85 -4.85 -29.75 0.94
CA THR A 85 -3.97 -30.24 2.00
C THR A 85 -4.62 -31.39 2.76
N TYR A 86 -5.89 -31.23 3.14
CA TYR A 86 -6.64 -32.26 3.86
C TYR A 86 -6.87 -33.50 3.00
N TYR A 87 -7.20 -33.34 1.72
CA TYR A 87 -7.32 -34.45 0.78
C TYR A 87 -6.01 -35.24 0.69
N ASN A 88 -4.88 -34.55 0.52
CA ASN A 88 -3.57 -35.20 0.46
C ASN A 88 -3.28 -35.97 1.75
N TYR A 89 -3.50 -35.34 2.91
CA TYR A 89 -3.31 -36.00 4.19
C TYR A 89 -4.11 -37.31 4.31
N LEU A 90 -5.41 -37.26 3.99
CA LEU A 90 -6.26 -38.45 4.00
C LEU A 90 -5.83 -39.50 2.98
N HIS A 91 -5.47 -39.07 1.77
CA HIS A 91 -5.01 -39.97 0.70
C HIS A 91 -3.78 -40.77 1.12
N TYR A 92 -2.76 -40.08 1.66
CA TYR A 92 -1.52 -40.73 2.10
C TYR A 92 -1.70 -41.49 3.41
N SER A 93 -2.56 -41.03 4.32
CA SER A 93 -2.90 -41.78 5.53
C SER A 93 -3.52 -43.14 5.22
N ARG A 94 -4.41 -43.20 4.21
CA ARG A 94 -5.02 -44.47 3.76
C ARG A 94 -4.02 -45.40 3.08
N LYS A 95 -3.08 -44.83 2.32
CA LYS A 95 -1.98 -45.57 1.66
C LYS A 95 -0.79 -45.87 2.56
N TYR A 96 -0.83 -45.47 3.83
CA TYR A 96 0.29 -45.60 4.75
C TYR A 96 0.81 -47.05 4.86
N LYS A 97 -0.09 -48.04 4.82
CA LYS A 97 0.29 -49.46 4.86
C LYS A 97 1.03 -49.90 3.60
N GLU A 98 0.61 -49.44 2.42
CA GLU A 98 1.24 -49.73 1.13
C GLU A 98 2.63 -49.08 1.06
N ILE A 99 2.72 -47.81 1.44
CA ILE A 99 3.98 -47.06 1.49
C ILE A 99 4.96 -47.71 2.47
N ASN A 100 4.52 -48.05 3.69
CA ASN A 100 5.41 -48.72 4.66
C ASN A 100 5.86 -50.11 4.21
N ALA A 101 5.06 -50.83 3.41
CA ALA A 101 5.44 -52.13 2.88
C ALA A 101 6.56 -51.99 1.83
N GLU A 102 6.48 -51.00 0.93
CA GLU A 102 7.52 -50.67 -0.04
C GLU A 102 8.85 -50.31 0.65
N PHE A 103 8.82 -49.55 1.75
CA PHE A 103 10.03 -49.17 2.48
C PHE A 103 10.62 -50.28 3.36
N LYS A 104 9.80 -51.22 3.87
CA LYS A 104 10.30 -52.35 4.67
C LYS A 104 10.84 -53.51 3.84
N GLY A 105 10.57 -53.55 2.53
CA GLY A 105 11.12 -54.55 1.60
C GLY A 105 12.58 -54.32 1.16
N GLY A 106 13.23 -53.24 1.62
CA GLY A 106 14.62 -52.90 1.27
C GLY A 106 15.69 -53.49 2.19
N LYS A 107 15.60 -54.78 2.53
CA LYS A 107 16.69 -55.54 3.17
C LYS A 107 16.76 -56.96 2.59
N ASP A 108 17.05 -57.05 1.30
CA ASP A 108 17.64 -58.27 0.75
C ASP A 108 19.14 -57.97 0.55
N GLY A 109 19.95 -58.66 1.36
CA GLY A 109 21.38 -58.86 1.12
C GLY A 109 21.60 -60.12 0.29
#